data_AF-X0RLV4-F1
#
_entry.id   AF-X0RLV4-F1
#
_cell.length_a   1.000
_cell.length_b   1.000
_cell.length_c   1.000
_cell.angle_alpha   90.00
_cell.angle_beta   90.00
_cell.angle_gamma   90.00
#
_symmetry.space_group_name_H-M   'P 1'
#
loop_
_entity.id
_entity.type
_entity.pdbx_description
1 polymer ?
#
loop_
_entity_poly.entity_id
_entity_poly.type
_entity_poly.pdbx_seq_one_letter_code
_entity_poly.pdbx_strand_id
1 'polypeptide(L)'
;MSKDEPPAHQYTGRIKDARGRRVTQLDPITLRLGGRLEGIPPDLLQDMCGRIGTRMTRTELWLFGSPRIMHWVIRLSVVGFSLLLAMCVAVAIIRPLAVGSTMRYLLPLSASLAFLYLLWIVARRIRSRRVIEIMFENLRCPHCAYDIRGLPTDPEDGATVCPECGCAWRLDETADSGVASSTERPR
;
A
#
# COMPACT_ATOMS: atom_id res chain seq x y z
N MET A 1 32.13 3.38 -4.24
CA MET A 1 31.23 4.44 -3.72
C MET A 1 29.81 3.88 -3.62
N SER A 2 29.37 3.44 -2.44
CA SER A 2 27.96 3.16 -2.16
C SER A 2 27.57 4.08 -1.00
N LYS A 3 27.18 5.31 -1.33
CA LYS A 3 26.70 6.28 -0.34
C LYS A 3 25.19 6.11 -0.22
N ASP A 4 24.77 5.60 0.92
CA ASP A 4 23.50 5.92 1.58
C ASP A 4 22.24 5.79 0.72
N GLU A 5 22.08 4.65 0.03
CA GLU A 5 20.76 4.30 -0.48
C GLU A 5 19.87 3.98 0.73
N PRO A 6 18.82 4.78 1.03
CA PRO A 6 17.98 4.54 2.19
C PRO A 6 17.41 3.12 2.06
N PRO A 7 17.49 2.30 3.11
CA PRO A 7 17.19 0.89 2.98
C PRO A 7 15.73 0.75 2.53
N ALA A 8 15.51 -0.02 1.46
CA ALA A 8 14.25 -0.12 0.71
C ALA A 8 13.02 -0.50 1.57
N HIS A 9 13.23 -0.92 2.82
CA HIS A 9 12.17 -1.18 3.81
C HIS A 9 11.41 0.06 4.29
N GLN A 10 11.83 1.29 3.98
CA GLN A 10 11.12 2.50 4.46
C GLN A 10 9.84 2.85 3.67
N TYR A 11 9.58 2.20 2.53
CA TYR A 11 8.47 2.56 1.63
C TYR A 11 7.28 1.60 1.66
N THR A 12 7.32 0.59 2.51
CA THR A 12 6.33 -0.50 2.53
C THR A 12 5.15 -0.20 3.45
N GLY A 13 3.93 -0.57 3.04
CA GLY A 13 2.78 -0.61 3.95
C GLY A 13 3.09 -1.48 5.18
N ARG A 14 2.48 -1.20 6.33
CA ARG A 14 2.59 -2.09 7.51
C ARG A 14 1.37 -2.98 7.54
N ILE A 15 1.60 -4.29 7.58
CA ILE A 15 0.58 -5.31 7.74
C ILE A 15 0.77 -6.02 9.07
N LYS A 16 -0.28 -6.64 9.60
CA LYS A 16 -0.16 -7.50 10.77
C LYS A 16 -0.06 -8.94 10.29
N ASP A 17 0.86 -9.70 10.87
CA ASP A 17 0.93 -11.14 10.68
C ASP A 17 -0.16 -11.85 11.53
N ALA A 18 -0.26 -13.19 11.43
CA ALA A 18 -1.27 -13.98 12.13
C ALA A 18 -1.15 -13.88 13.67
N ARG A 19 0.03 -13.56 14.19
CA ARG A 19 0.32 -13.38 15.61
C ARG A 19 0.23 -11.91 16.05
N GLY A 20 -0.25 -11.03 15.16
CA GLY A 20 -0.45 -9.61 15.43
C GLY A 20 0.81 -8.73 15.34
N ARG A 21 1.97 -9.29 14.96
CA ARG A 21 3.21 -8.53 14.76
C ARG A 21 3.06 -7.60 13.57
N ARG A 22 3.42 -6.33 13.74
CA ARG A 22 3.45 -5.36 12.64
C ARG A 22 4.71 -5.56 11.81
N VAL A 23 4.55 -5.94 10.55
CA VAL A 23 5.64 -6.23 9.63
C VAL A 23 5.50 -5.40 8.35
N THR A 24 6.61 -5.17 7.67
CA THR A 24 6.64 -4.44 6.39
C THR A 24 6.08 -5.30 5.27
N GLN A 25 5.18 -4.74 4.47
CA GLN A 25 4.63 -5.39 3.29
C GLN A 25 5.52 -5.15 2.08
N LEU A 26 6.10 -6.20 1.56
CA LEU A 26 6.86 -6.18 0.32
C LEU A 26 5.90 -6.02 -0.88
N ASP A 27 6.13 -4.99 -1.69
CA ASP A 27 5.39 -4.77 -2.94
C ASP A 27 6.19 -5.38 -4.11
N PRO A 28 5.63 -6.32 -4.89
CA PRO A 28 6.29 -6.91 -6.07
C PRO A 28 6.85 -5.88 -7.04
N ILE A 29 6.22 -4.70 -7.14
CA ILE A 29 6.71 -3.62 -7.99
C ILE A 29 8.01 -3.04 -7.43
N THR A 30 8.09 -2.87 -6.11
CA THR A 30 9.31 -2.40 -5.45
C THR A 30 10.42 -3.43 -5.60
N LEU A 31 10.12 -4.73 -5.53
CA LEU A 31 11.10 -5.79 -5.81
C LEU A 31 11.64 -5.72 -7.24
N ARG A 32 10.75 -5.61 -8.22
CA ARG A 32 11.12 -5.48 -9.64
C ARG A 32 11.99 -4.25 -9.89
N LEU A 33 11.61 -3.11 -9.31
CA LEU A 33 12.36 -1.86 -9.46
C LEU A 33 13.70 -1.86 -8.74
N GLY A 34 13.80 -2.57 -7.60
CA GLY A 34 15.03 -2.69 -6.81
C GLY A 34 16.00 -3.76 -7.32
N GLY A 35 15.63 -4.53 -8.35
CA GLY A 35 16.48 -5.60 -8.90
C GLY A 35 16.75 -6.77 -7.94
N ARG A 36 16.04 -6.84 -6.81
CA ARG A 36 16.21 -7.92 -5.82
C ARG A 36 15.30 -9.09 -6.19
N LEU A 37 15.77 -9.90 -7.13
CA LEU A 37 15.04 -11.04 -7.71
C LEU A 37 15.42 -12.39 -7.10
N GLU A 38 16.22 -12.42 -6.03
CA GLU A 38 16.72 -13.66 -5.46
C GLU A 38 15.56 -14.60 -5.08
N GLY A 39 15.44 -15.72 -5.79
CA GLY A 39 14.44 -16.77 -5.52
C GLY A 39 13.06 -16.57 -6.17
N ILE A 40 12.84 -15.54 -6.99
CA ILE A 40 11.58 -15.33 -7.73
C ILE A 40 11.84 -15.34 -9.24
N PRO A 41 11.25 -16.27 -10.00
CA PRO A 41 11.33 -16.26 -11.46
C PRO A 41 10.84 -14.92 -12.04
N PRO A 42 11.54 -14.33 -13.03
CA PRO A 42 11.22 -13.00 -13.55
C PRO A 42 9.85 -12.94 -14.25
N ASP A 43 9.45 -14.04 -14.89
CA ASP A 43 8.13 -14.26 -15.50
C ASP A 43 7.01 -14.25 -14.45
N LEU A 44 7.22 -14.94 -13.33
CA LEU A 44 6.27 -14.94 -12.21
C LEU A 44 6.12 -13.53 -11.62
N LEU A 45 7.23 -12.81 -11.43
CA LEU A 45 7.18 -11.43 -10.94
C LEU A 45 6.45 -10.50 -11.91
N GLN A 46 6.67 -10.68 -13.21
CA GLN A 46 5.97 -9.92 -14.25
C GLN A 46 4.47 -10.20 -14.23
N ASP A 47 4.05 -11.45 -14.07
CA ASP A 47 2.64 -11.82 -13.90
C ASP A 47 2.03 -11.18 -12.66
N MET A 48 2.68 -11.32 -11.49
CA MET A 48 2.24 -10.69 -10.24
C MET A 48 2.07 -9.17 -10.40
N CYS A 49 3.03 -8.50 -11.05
CA CYS A 49 2.92 -7.07 -11.34
C CYS A 49 1.75 -6.73 -12.28
N GLY A 50 1.49 -7.58 -13.29
CA GLY A 50 0.37 -7.43 -14.21
C GLY A 50 -0.98 -7.55 -13.49
N ARG A 51 -1.13 -8.52 -12.58
CA ARG A 51 -2.35 -8.78 -11.80
C ARG A 51 -2.64 -7.71 -10.75
N ILE A 52 -1.61 -7.02 -10.24
CA ILE A 52 -1.78 -5.83 -9.38
C ILE A 52 -2.40 -4.65 -10.17
N GLY A 53 -2.35 -4.68 -11.51
CA GLY A 53 -3.06 -3.74 -12.37
C GLY A 53 -2.31 -2.41 -12.61
N THR A 54 -0.98 -2.40 -12.52
CA THR A 54 -0.26 -1.13 -12.70
C THR A 54 -0.07 -0.74 -14.15
N ARG A 55 -0.95 0.16 -14.59
CA ARG A 55 -0.59 1.29 -15.46
C ARG A 55 0.10 2.44 -14.68
N MET A 56 0.54 2.22 -13.44
CA MET A 56 1.26 3.24 -12.69
C MET A 56 2.65 3.46 -13.30
N THR A 57 2.84 4.65 -13.85
CA THR A 57 4.13 5.09 -14.39
C THR A 57 5.15 5.27 -13.26
N ARG A 58 6.44 5.11 -13.57
CA ARG A 58 7.55 5.23 -12.60
C ARG A 58 7.51 6.56 -11.83
N THR A 59 7.01 7.62 -12.48
CA THR A 59 6.75 8.96 -11.94
C THR A 59 5.61 8.98 -10.92
N GLU A 60 4.51 8.29 -11.17
CA GLU A 60 3.40 8.18 -10.20
C GLU A 60 3.84 7.39 -8.97
N LEU A 61 4.62 6.32 -9.14
CA LEU A 61 5.13 5.57 -8.00
C LEU A 61 6.04 6.41 -7.09
N TRP A 62 6.81 7.35 -7.67
CA TRP A 62 7.71 8.22 -6.90
C TRP A 62 6.95 9.35 -6.19
N LEU A 63 6.02 10.03 -6.89
CA LEU A 63 5.21 11.10 -6.32
C LEU A 63 4.22 10.59 -5.25
N PHE A 64 3.59 9.44 -5.49
CA PHE A 64 2.58 8.89 -4.58
C PHE A 64 3.11 7.86 -3.58
N GLY A 65 4.29 7.26 -3.83
CA GLY A 65 4.84 6.19 -3.01
C GLY A 65 5.57 6.67 -1.76
N SER A 66 6.01 7.93 -1.69
CA SER A 66 6.67 8.46 -0.50
C SER A 66 5.64 8.98 0.51
N PRO A 67 5.39 8.27 1.64
CA PRO A 67 4.52 8.79 2.70
C PRO A 67 5.03 10.11 3.26
N ARG A 68 6.34 10.39 3.14
CA ARG A 68 6.92 11.67 3.56
C ARG A 68 6.45 12.82 2.66
N ILE A 69 6.53 12.68 1.34
CA ILE A 69 6.09 13.71 0.40
C ILE A 69 4.60 13.99 0.62
N MET A 70 3.78 12.95 0.77
CA MET A 70 2.36 13.13 1.08
C MET A 70 2.13 13.85 2.41
N HIS A 71 2.82 13.47 3.50
CA HIS A 71 2.71 14.19 4.77
C HIS A 71 3.16 15.64 4.66
N TRP A 72 4.17 15.96 3.85
CA TRP A 72 4.58 17.33 3.57
C TRP A 72 3.51 18.09 2.80
N VAL A 73 2.93 17.51 1.75
CA VAL A 73 1.82 18.11 0.99
C VAL A 73 0.62 18.38 1.91
N ILE A 74 0.29 17.44 2.80
CA ILE A 74 -0.79 17.62 3.79
C ILE A 74 -0.44 18.71 4.80
N ARG A 75 0.77 18.72 5.34
CA ARG A 75 1.19 19.77 6.29
C ARG A 75 1.16 21.15 5.63
N LEU A 76 1.66 21.26 4.41
CA LEU A 76 1.65 22.50 3.64
C LEU A 76 0.22 22.92 3.29
N SER A 77 -0.67 21.99 2.94
CA SER A 77 -2.07 22.31 2.68
C SER A 77 -2.81 22.73 3.94
N VAL A 78 -2.55 22.11 5.09
CA VAL A 78 -3.09 22.51 6.39
C VAL A 78 -2.58 23.89 6.79
N VAL A 79 -1.27 24.14 6.72
CA VAL A 79 -0.69 25.46 7.03
C VAL A 79 -1.23 26.52 6.09
N GLY A 80 -1.27 26.25 4.79
CA GLY A 80 -1.85 27.15 3.79
C GLY A 80 -3.32 27.43 4.06
N PHE A 81 -4.11 26.41 4.41
CA PHE A 81 -5.51 26.57 4.80
C PHE A 81 -5.66 27.39 6.08
N SER A 82 -4.83 27.17 7.11
CA SER A 82 -4.83 27.94 8.35
C SER A 82 -4.48 29.42 8.12
N LEU A 83 -3.48 29.72 7.29
CA LEU A 83 -3.11 31.08 6.92
C LEU A 83 -4.23 31.77 6.14
N LEU A 84 -4.84 31.05 5.20
CA LEU A 84 -5.93 31.57 4.39
C LEU A 84 -7.21 31.78 5.21
N LEU A 85 -7.49 30.91 6.17
CA LEU A 85 -8.54 31.09 7.17
C LEU A 85 -8.28 32.32 8.04
N ALA A 86 -7.06 32.49 8.57
CA ALA A 86 -6.68 33.64 9.38
C ALA A 86 -6.83 34.96 8.59
N MET A 87 -6.42 34.97 7.31
CA MET A 87 -6.63 36.10 6.41
C MET A 87 -8.12 36.40 6.20
N CYS A 88 -8.95 35.37 6.00
CA CYS A 88 -10.40 35.55 5.87
C CYS A 88 -11.04 36.10 7.15
N VAL A 89 -10.59 35.65 8.33
CA VAL A 89 -11.05 36.20 9.63
C VAL A 89 -10.65 37.67 9.77
N ALA A 90 -9.41 38.03 9.42
CA ALA A 90 -8.97 39.42 9.43
C ALA A 90 -9.82 40.30 8.50
N VAL A 91 -10.11 39.83 7.28
CA VAL A 91 -10.99 40.53 6.32
C VAL A 91 -12.42 40.64 6.85
N ALA A 92 -12.95 39.59 7.50
CA ALA A 92 -14.28 39.58 8.10
C ALA A 92 -14.42 40.64 9.22
N ILE A 93 -13.39 40.82 10.03
CA ILE A 93 -13.34 41.84 11.09
C ILE A 93 -13.34 43.24 10.46
N ILE A 94 -12.58 43.45 9.39
CA ILE A 94 -12.45 44.76 8.73
C ILE A 94 -13.69 45.09 7.87
N ARG A 95 -14.34 44.09 7.28
CA ARG A 95 -15.51 44.23 6.39
C ARG A 95 -16.58 43.18 6.71
N PRO A 96 -17.41 43.41 7.75
CA PRO A 96 -18.42 42.44 8.19
C PRO A 96 -19.51 42.13 7.14
N LEU A 97 -19.70 43.00 6.14
CA LEU A 97 -20.60 42.75 5.00
C LEU A 97 -20.02 41.79 3.94
N ALA A 98 -18.72 41.46 3.97
CA ALA A 98 -18.06 40.59 2.98
C ALA A 98 -17.97 39.10 3.43
N VAL A 99 -18.41 38.79 4.65
CA VAL A 99 -18.24 37.47 5.30
C VAL A 99 -18.96 36.33 4.57
N GLY A 100 -20.10 36.62 3.93
CA GLY A 100 -20.86 35.60 3.17
C GLY A 100 -20.15 35.11 1.91
N SER A 101 -19.26 35.93 1.32
CA SER A 101 -18.60 35.60 0.06
C SER A 101 -17.39 34.68 0.27
N THR A 102 -16.55 34.94 1.27
CA THR A 102 -15.33 34.16 1.51
C THR A 102 -15.64 32.74 1.98
N MET A 103 -16.60 32.57 2.89
CA MET A 103 -16.98 31.26 3.43
C MET A 103 -17.52 30.32 2.36
N ARG A 104 -18.15 30.87 1.30
CA ARG A 104 -18.70 30.12 0.16
C ARG A 104 -17.62 29.39 -0.65
N TYR A 105 -16.37 29.84 -0.62
CA TYR A 105 -15.27 29.22 -1.37
C TYR A 105 -14.37 28.31 -0.51
N LEU A 106 -14.21 28.61 0.78
CA LEU A 106 -13.35 27.80 1.67
C LEU A 106 -13.95 26.43 2.00
N LEU A 107 -15.26 26.39 2.21
CA LEU A 107 -15.96 25.16 2.55
C LEU A 107 -15.84 24.11 1.42
N PRO A 108 -16.14 24.41 0.14
CA PRO A 108 -15.97 23.42 -0.93
C PRO A 108 -14.51 23.05 -1.16
N LEU A 109 -13.56 23.99 -1.07
CA LEU A 109 -12.13 23.69 -1.27
C LEU A 109 -11.60 22.70 -0.24
N SER A 110 -11.87 22.94 1.05
CA SER A 110 -11.46 22.03 2.12
C SER A 110 -12.16 20.67 2.02
N ALA A 111 -13.45 20.64 1.68
CA ALA A 111 -14.19 19.41 1.45
C ALA A 111 -13.61 18.60 0.27
N SER A 112 -13.25 19.26 -0.85
CA SER A 112 -12.63 18.62 -2.00
C SER A 112 -11.27 18.02 -1.66
N LEU A 113 -10.41 18.73 -0.91
CA LEU A 113 -9.11 18.21 -0.47
C LEU A 113 -9.26 17.02 0.48
N ALA A 114 -10.18 17.09 1.43
CA ALA A 114 -10.48 15.98 2.34
C ALA A 114 -11.01 14.75 1.57
N PHE A 115 -11.85 14.96 0.57
CA PHE A 115 -12.37 13.90 -0.28
C PHE A 115 -11.27 13.21 -1.11
N LEU A 116 -10.38 13.98 -1.75
CA LEU A 116 -9.23 13.43 -2.48
C LEU A 116 -8.31 12.62 -1.56
N TYR A 117 -8.08 13.11 -0.33
CA TYR A 117 -7.29 12.38 0.66
C TYR A 117 -7.95 11.06 1.08
N LEU A 118 -9.27 11.05 1.27
CA LEU A 118 -10.02 9.83 1.57
C LEU A 118 -9.93 8.82 0.42
N LEU A 119 -10.12 9.25 -0.82
CA LEU A 119 -9.98 8.40 -2.01
C LEU A 119 -8.57 7.79 -2.08
N TRP A 120 -7.54 8.57 -1.78
CA TRP A 120 -6.17 8.06 -1.74
C TRP A 120 -5.95 7.00 -0.65
N ILE A 121 -6.48 7.20 0.57
CA ILE A 121 -6.41 6.18 1.64
C ILE A 121 -7.11 4.89 1.19
N VAL A 122 -8.30 5.01 0.61
CA VAL A 122 -9.08 3.86 0.14
C VAL A 122 -8.33 3.12 -0.97
N ALA A 123 -7.84 3.84 -1.99
CA ALA A 123 -7.06 3.27 -3.08
C ALA A 123 -5.80 2.55 -2.56
N ARG A 124 -5.08 3.16 -1.60
CA ARG A 124 -3.91 2.55 -0.96
C ARG A 124 -4.26 1.27 -0.20
N ARG A 125 -5.39 1.26 0.52
CA ARG A 125 -5.85 0.06 1.25
C ARG A 125 -6.26 -1.07 0.31
N ILE A 126 -6.98 -0.75 -0.76
CA ILE A 126 -7.38 -1.73 -1.80
C ILE A 126 -6.13 -2.32 -2.44
N ARG A 127 -5.17 -1.48 -2.84
CA ARG A 127 -3.89 -1.93 -3.41
C ARG A 127 -3.13 -2.84 -2.44
N SER A 128 -2.99 -2.42 -1.18
CA SER A 128 -2.29 -3.21 -0.16
C SER A 128 -2.92 -4.59 0.02
N ARG A 129 -4.25 -4.68 0.10
CA ARG A 129 -4.96 -5.97 0.16
C ARG A 129 -4.71 -6.82 -1.07
N ARG A 130 -4.80 -6.23 -2.27
CA ARG A 130 -4.59 -6.94 -3.53
C ARG A 130 -3.18 -7.51 -3.66
N VAL A 131 -2.18 -6.78 -3.19
CA VAL A 131 -0.79 -7.27 -3.16
C VAL A 131 -0.64 -8.46 -2.21
N ILE A 132 -1.25 -8.42 -1.02
CA ILE A 132 -1.20 -9.55 -0.07
C ILE A 132 -1.86 -10.79 -0.68
N GLU A 133 -3.04 -10.60 -1.27
CA GLU A 133 -3.80 -11.66 -1.94
C GLU A 133 -2.95 -12.33 -3.04
N ILE A 134 -2.36 -11.54 -3.95
CA ILE A 134 -1.52 -12.07 -5.04
C ILE A 134 -0.28 -12.77 -4.51
N MET A 135 0.34 -12.27 -3.43
CA MET A 135 1.48 -12.94 -2.81
C MET A 135 1.08 -14.30 -2.22
N PHE A 136 -0.08 -14.40 -1.56
CA PHE A 136 -0.57 -15.67 -1.01
C PHE A 136 -1.05 -16.65 -2.07
N GLU A 137 -1.71 -16.19 -3.14
CA GLU A 137 -2.05 -17.04 -4.29
C GLU A 137 -0.81 -17.69 -4.92
N ASN A 138 0.34 -17.01 -4.85
CA ASN A 138 1.62 -17.54 -5.31
C ASN A 138 2.42 -18.24 -4.19
N LEU A 139 1.82 -18.40 -3.00
CA LEU A 139 2.40 -19.02 -1.82
C LEU A 139 3.77 -18.41 -1.46
N ARG A 140 3.82 -17.08 -1.49
CA ARG A 140 4.99 -16.26 -1.14
C ARG A 140 4.70 -15.43 0.09
N CYS A 141 5.70 -15.32 0.97
CA CYS A 141 5.61 -14.50 2.17
C CYS A 141 5.44 -13.00 1.81
N PRO A 142 4.37 -12.31 2.23
CA PRO A 142 4.18 -10.88 1.94
C PRO A 142 5.23 -9.94 2.54
N HIS A 143 6.12 -10.43 3.42
CA HIS A 143 7.17 -9.65 4.06
C HIS A 143 8.54 -9.76 3.36
N CYS A 144 8.93 -10.97 2.96
CA CYS A 144 10.27 -11.25 2.38
C CYS A 144 10.23 -11.97 1.03
N ALA A 145 9.04 -12.32 0.52
CA ALA A 145 8.84 -13.10 -0.69
C ALA A 145 9.45 -14.52 -0.69
N TYR A 146 9.85 -15.05 0.46
CA TYR A 146 10.23 -16.46 0.58
C TYR A 146 9.08 -17.38 0.17
N ASP A 147 9.43 -18.50 -0.47
CA ASP A 147 8.49 -19.55 -0.87
C ASP A 147 7.99 -20.31 0.35
N ILE A 148 6.71 -20.18 0.68
CA ILE A 148 6.11 -20.83 1.85
C ILE A 148 5.35 -22.11 1.49
N ARG A 149 5.51 -22.60 0.25
CA ARG A 149 4.91 -23.86 -0.21
C ARG A 149 5.46 -25.05 0.58
N GLY A 150 4.55 -25.93 1.02
CA GLY A 150 4.89 -27.18 1.70
C GLY A 150 5.48 -27.01 3.10
N LEU A 151 5.52 -25.78 3.64
CA LEU A 151 5.90 -25.56 5.02
C LEU A 151 4.79 -26.05 5.96
N PRO A 152 5.13 -26.70 7.08
CA PRO A 152 4.14 -27.15 8.04
C PRO A 152 3.40 -25.96 8.65
N THR A 153 2.11 -26.16 8.93
CA THR A 153 1.33 -25.26 9.78
C THR A 153 1.64 -25.55 11.25
N ASP A 154 1.68 -24.49 12.05
CA ASP A 154 1.83 -24.60 13.49
C ASP A 154 0.54 -25.21 14.10
N PRO A 155 0.66 -26.27 14.93
CA PRO A 155 -0.49 -26.97 15.47
C PRO A 155 -1.34 -26.14 16.46
N GLU A 156 -0.79 -25.07 17.04
CA GLU A 156 -1.52 -24.26 18.04
C GLU A 156 -2.41 -23.20 17.39
N ASP A 157 -1.92 -22.52 16.35
CA ASP A 157 -2.60 -21.36 15.74
C ASP A 157 -2.96 -21.52 14.26
N GLY A 158 -2.57 -22.64 13.64
CA GLY A 158 -2.78 -22.98 12.24
C GLY A 158 -1.98 -22.12 11.27
N ALA A 159 -0.98 -21.36 11.73
CA ALA A 159 -0.21 -20.46 10.89
C ALA A 159 1.05 -21.12 10.36
N THR A 160 1.39 -20.84 9.10
CA THR A 160 2.68 -21.18 8.50
C THR A 160 3.70 -20.12 8.86
N VAL A 161 4.80 -20.53 9.50
CA VAL A 161 5.90 -19.63 9.87
C VAL A 161 6.95 -19.61 8.76
N CYS A 162 7.25 -18.41 8.25
CA CYS A 162 8.28 -18.23 7.25
C CYS A 162 9.70 -18.38 7.88
N PRO A 163 10.57 -19.28 7.39
CA PRO A 163 11.87 -19.55 7.99
C PRO A 163 12.84 -18.36 7.87
N GLU A 164 12.70 -17.53 6.83
CA GLU A 164 13.60 -16.39 6.60
C GLU A 164 13.34 -15.22 7.54
N CYS A 165 12.07 -14.87 7.79
CA CYS A 165 11.72 -13.64 8.51
C CYS A 165 10.94 -13.87 9.81
N GLY A 166 10.55 -15.13 10.09
CA GLY A 166 9.76 -15.51 11.26
C GLY A 166 8.34 -14.92 11.30
N CYS A 167 7.83 -14.36 10.19
CA CYS A 167 6.42 -13.94 10.12
C CYS A 167 5.51 -15.18 10.03
N ALA A 168 4.38 -15.13 10.74
CA ALA A 168 3.38 -16.20 10.72
C ALA A 168 2.19 -15.80 9.84
N TRP A 169 1.76 -16.66 8.92
CA TRP A 169 0.64 -16.39 8.01
C TRP A 169 -0.37 -17.52 8.05
N ARG A 170 -1.66 -17.20 8.09
CA ARG A 170 -2.70 -18.21 7.86
C ARG A 170 -2.93 -18.32 6.37
N LEU A 171 -2.64 -19.48 5.82
CA LEU A 171 -3.00 -19.83 4.46
C LEU A 171 -4.44 -20.34 4.53
N ASP A 172 -5.36 -19.67 3.84
CA ASP A 172 -6.74 -20.12 3.80
C ASP A 172 -6.76 -21.51 3.12
N GLU A 173 -7.07 -22.56 3.87
CA GLU A 173 -7.19 -23.95 3.38
C GLU A 173 -8.26 -24.11 2.28
N THR A 174 -9.10 -23.08 2.08
CA THR A 174 -10.17 -23.10 1.09
C THR A 174 -9.68 -23.25 -0.35
N ALA A 175 -8.40 -23.00 -0.64
CA ALA A 175 -7.83 -23.23 -1.97
C ALA A 175 -7.71 -24.73 -2.33
N ASP A 176 -7.48 -25.63 -1.37
CA ASP A 176 -7.28 -27.07 -1.66
C ASP A 176 -8.58 -27.85 -1.82
N SER A 177 -9.70 -27.32 -1.32
CA SER A 177 -11.02 -27.96 -1.49
C SER A 177 -11.63 -27.80 -2.90
N GLY A 178 -11.03 -27.01 -3.78
CA GLY A 178 -11.56 -26.69 -5.12
C GLY A 178 -10.87 -27.36 -6.33
N VAL A 179 -9.71 -28.00 -6.14
CA VAL A 179 -8.86 -28.49 -7.27
C VAL A 179 -9.10 -29.97 -7.60
N ALA A 180 -10.04 -30.65 -6.95
CA ALA A 180 -10.37 -32.05 -7.23
C ALA A 180 -11.29 -32.27 -8.46
N SER A 181 -11.64 -31.25 -9.26
CA SER A 181 -12.56 -31.44 -10.41
C SER A 181 -12.30 -30.50 -11.61
N SER A 182 -11.07 -30.43 -12.10
CA SER A 182 -10.80 -29.94 -13.47
C SER A 182 -9.89 -30.90 -14.22
N THR A 183 -10.31 -32.16 -14.28
CA THR A 183 -9.88 -33.09 -15.33
C THR A 183 -10.50 -32.62 -16.65
N GLU A 184 -9.68 -32.58 -17.69
CA GLU A 184 -10.06 -32.49 -19.11
C GLU A 184 -10.39 -31.10 -19.69
N ARG A 185 -9.34 -30.40 -20.14
CA ARG A 185 -9.45 -29.41 -21.22
C ARG A 185 -9.07 -30.13 -22.53
N PRO A 186 -10.00 -30.36 -23.47
CA PRO A 186 -9.66 -30.95 -24.76
C PRO A 186 -8.84 -29.96 -25.59
N ARG A 187 -7.84 -30.49 -26.31
CA ARG A 187 -6.91 -29.77 -27.21
C ARG A 187 -7.61 -29.19 -28.43
#